data_AF-A0A2N3IF60-F1
#
_entry.id   AF-A0A2N3IF60-F1
#
_cell.length_a   1.000
_cell.length_b   1.000
_cell.length_c   1.000
_cell.angle_alpha   90.00
_cell.angle_beta   90.00
_cell.angle_gamma   90.00
#
_symmetry.space_group_name_H-M   'P 1'
#
loop_
_entity.id
_entity.type
_entity.pdbx_description
1 polymer ?
#
loop_
_entity_poly.entity_id
_entity_poly.type
_entity_poly.pdbx_seq_one_letter_code
_entity_poly.pdbx_strand_id
1 'polypeptide(L)'
;MNFLFLIETEGWYRWEHFLPQTFREYVWENPFWLYAMPFALLLFLLRWFLALPTRQKLVVTLPADTKKLQKGTFLRFVPDVILLMVLWLVMLALARPQKVNEKVQRYSEGIDIMIALDVSESMLYEDYNPNRLQAALQVAKNFIKSRLYEDRIGIVVFSGEAFTLIPLTTDYELLENILSQEIQGKMTNAEGTALGDALAVCTNRLLQSKSKSKVVILISDGDSNTGKIAPLEAAQIAQKEQIKVYPIITASYAEQVPFGKDALGKPQMYENAIDEQIMRQIAQITQGEFYRAESVQSLEKTLNEISAREKSEVLEIHYSQAKDFYRIYLIWAVIFWLLWLALKLTFMNNALKD
;
A
#
# COMPACT_ATOMS: atom_id res chain seq x y z
N MET A 1 -25.52 3.46 -5.62
CA MET A 1 -24.92 4.53 -4.80
C MET A 1 -25.72 5.82 -5.04
N ASN A 2 -26.39 6.34 -4.00
CA ASN A 2 -27.39 7.40 -4.12
C ASN A 2 -26.82 8.69 -4.74
N PHE A 3 -27.47 9.23 -5.76
CA PHE A 3 -27.09 10.49 -6.44
C PHE A 3 -26.97 11.66 -5.44
N LEU A 4 -27.87 11.73 -4.47
CA LEU A 4 -27.88 12.75 -3.41
C LEU A 4 -26.72 12.59 -2.41
N PHE A 5 -26.28 11.36 -2.15
CA PHE A 5 -25.22 11.08 -1.17
C PHE A 5 -23.83 11.54 -1.66
N LEU A 6 -23.56 11.43 -2.97
CA LEU A 6 -22.32 11.94 -3.56
C LEU A 6 -22.23 13.47 -3.54
N ILE A 7 -23.37 14.15 -3.72
CA ILE A 7 -23.45 15.62 -3.75
C ILE A 7 -23.07 16.22 -2.39
N GLU A 8 -23.55 15.67 -1.27
CA GLU A 8 -23.18 16.15 0.07
C GLU A 8 -21.68 15.98 0.36
N THR A 9 -21.08 14.88 -0.11
CA THR A 9 -19.65 14.58 0.18
C THR A 9 -18.66 15.45 -0.58
N GLU A 10 -19.06 16.07 -1.70
CA GLU A 10 -18.17 16.88 -2.56
C GLU A 10 -18.19 18.37 -2.23
N GLY A 11 -19.10 18.82 -1.36
CA GLY A 11 -19.16 20.23 -0.94
C GLY A 11 -19.33 21.18 -2.12
N TRP A 12 -20.22 20.85 -3.08
CA TRP A 12 -20.44 21.60 -4.34
C TRP A 12 -20.77 23.09 -4.16
N TYR A 13 -21.29 23.47 -2.98
CA TYR A 13 -21.63 24.84 -2.62
C TYR A 13 -20.43 25.67 -2.13
N ARG A 14 -19.24 25.07 -1.97
CA ARG A 14 -18.05 25.78 -1.50
C ARG A 14 -17.49 26.69 -2.60
N TRP A 15 -17.18 27.93 -2.24
CA TRP A 15 -16.54 28.90 -3.16
C TRP A 15 -15.11 28.53 -3.53
N GLU A 16 -14.49 27.63 -2.76
CA GLU A 16 -13.14 27.13 -3.00
C GLU A 16 -12.96 26.58 -4.43
N HIS A 17 -13.99 25.95 -4.98
CA HIS A 17 -13.97 25.37 -6.34
C HIS A 17 -13.77 26.38 -7.48
N PHE A 18 -13.95 27.67 -7.20
CA PHE A 18 -13.77 28.75 -8.18
C PHE A 18 -12.47 29.55 -7.97
N LEU A 19 -11.64 29.16 -6.99
CA LEU A 19 -10.38 29.83 -6.74
C LEU A 19 -9.32 29.46 -7.79
N PRO A 20 -8.44 30.41 -8.18
CA PRO A 20 -7.33 30.14 -9.10
C PRO A 20 -6.39 29.02 -8.65
N GLN A 21 -6.27 28.82 -7.33
CA GLN A 21 -5.45 27.75 -6.75
C GLN A 21 -6.01 26.37 -7.11
N THR A 22 -7.32 26.20 -6.98
CA THR A 22 -8.00 24.94 -7.30
C THR A 22 -7.93 24.61 -8.79
N PHE A 23 -8.01 25.61 -9.67
CA PHE A 23 -7.80 25.38 -11.11
C PHE A 23 -6.38 24.93 -11.47
N ARG A 24 -5.36 25.30 -10.70
CA ARG A 24 -3.98 24.83 -10.89
C ARG A 24 -3.77 23.40 -10.41
N GLU A 25 -4.55 22.96 -9.44
CA GLU A 25 -4.53 21.57 -8.94
C GLU A 25 -5.24 20.59 -9.88
N TYR A 26 -6.10 21.08 -10.78
CA TYR A 26 -6.80 20.20 -11.70
C TYR A 26 -5.92 19.72 -12.85
N VAL A 27 -6.00 18.42 -13.08
CA VAL A 27 -5.64 17.79 -14.35
C VAL A 27 -6.89 17.79 -15.23
N TRP A 28 -6.77 18.29 -16.46
CA TRP A 28 -7.87 18.40 -17.41
C TRP A 28 -7.77 17.25 -18.41
N GLU A 29 -8.74 16.33 -18.38
CA GLU A 29 -8.79 15.20 -19.32
C GLU A 29 -9.02 15.69 -20.77
N ASN A 30 -9.88 16.69 -20.94
CA ASN A 30 -10.25 17.22 -22.26
C ASN A 30 -9.97 18.73 -22.35
N PRO A 31 -8.70 19.16 -22.45
CA PRO A 31 -8.33 20.58 -22.44
C PRO A 31 -8.87 21.36 -23.65
N PHE A 32 -9.24 20.67 -24.74
CA PHE A 32 -9.86 21.28 -25.93
C PHE A 32 -11.05 22.19 -25.60
N TRP A 33 -11.89 21.78 -24.64
CA TRP A 33 -13.07 22.56 -24.24
C TRP A 33 -12.73 23.88 -23.54
N LEU A 34 -11.55 24.00 -22.94
CA LEU A 34 -11.09 25.27 -22.37
C LEU A 34 -10.82 26.31 -23.48
N TYR A 35 -10.25 25.87 -24.60
CA TYR A 35 -10.04 26.72 -25.78
C TYR A 35 -11.34 27.10 -26.49
N ALA A 36 -12.46 26.42 -26.19
CA ALA A 36 -13.78 26.77 -26.73
C ALA A 36 -14.44 27.94 -25.95
N MET A 37 -13.99 28.31 -24.75
CA MET A 37 -14.59 29.41 -23.98
C MET A 37 -14.50 30.78 -24.67
N PRO A 38 -13.34 31.18 -25.27
CA PRO A 38 -13.26 32.40 -26.06
C PRO A 38 -14.20 32.38 -27.28
N PHE A 39 -14.43 31.22 -27.88
CA PHE A 39 -15.36 31.07 -28.98
C PHE A 39 -16.81 31.27 -28.55
N ALA A 40 -17.19 30.79 -27.35
CA ALA A 40 -18.50 31.09 -26.76
C ALA A 40 -18.71 32.60 -26.52
N LEU A 41 -17.67 33.31 -26.06
CA LEU A 41 -17.71 34.77 -25.94
C LEU A 41 -17.85 35.46 -27.30
N LEU A 42 -17.12 34.99 -28.32
CA LEU A 42 -17.20 35.53 -29.68
C LEU A 42 -18.57 35.31 -30.31
N LEU A 43 -19.17 34.13 -30.15
CA LEU A 43 -20.54 33.86 -30.60
C LEU A 43 -21.57 34.74 -29.88
N PHE A 44 -21.35 35.00 -28.59
CA PHE A 44 -22.20 35.91 -27.82
C PHE A 44 -22.12 37.35 -28.32
N LEU A 45 -20.90 37.86 -28.59
CA LEU A 45 -20.69 39.17 -29.18
C LEU A 45 -21.24 39.26 -30.61
N LEU A 46 -21.07 38.21 -31.41
CA LEU A 46 -21.62 38.13 -32.76
C LEU A 46 -23.16 38.15 -32.74
N ARG A 47 -23.79 37.39 -31.85
CA ARG A 47 -25.23 37.44 -31.63
C ARG A 47 -25.68 38.85 -31.23
N TRP A 48 -24.96 39.50 -30.32
CA TRP A 48 -25.28 40.87 -29.92
C TRP A 48 -25.17 41.84 -31.10
N PHE A 49 -24.10 41.74 -31.89
CA PHE A 49 -23.84 42.57 -33.06
C PHE A 49 -24.89 42.37 -34.18
N LEU A 50 -25.23 41.12 -34.49
CA LEU A 50 -26.28 40.77 -35.47
C LEU A 50 -27.69 41.13 -34.99
N ALA A 51 -27.90 41.27 -33.68
CA ALA A 51 -29.16 41.73 -33.10
C ALA A 51 -29.27 43.26 -32.99
N LEU A 52 -28.25 44.03 -33.39
CA LEU A 52 -28.32 45.50 -33.48
C LEU A 52 -29.28 46.00 -34.57
N PRO A 53 -29.25 45.48 -35.82
CA PRO A 53 -30.12 45.98 -36.90
C PRO A 53 -31.59 45.55 -36.79
N THR A 54 -31.91 44.47 -36.07
CA THR A 54 -33.27 43.90 -35.95
C THR A 54 -34.09 44.43 -34.78
N ARG A 55 -33.51 45.30 -33.93
CA ARG A 55 -34.28 46.04 -32.92
C ARG A 55 -35.05 47.15 -33.63
N GLN A 56 -36.25 46.81 -34.11
CA GLN A 56 -37.21 47.80 -34.60
C GLN A 56 -37.35 48.90 -33.53
N LYS A 57 -36.83 50.09 -33.84
CA LYS A 57 -37.07 51.28 -33.04
C LYS A 57 -38.53 51.63 -33.26
N LEU A 58 -39.40 51.29 -32.31
CA LEU A 58 -40.71 51.92 -32.25
C LEU A 58 -40.45 53.41 -32.04
N VAL A 59 -40.67 54.20 -33.09
CA VAL A 59 -40.59 55.65 -33.02
C VAL A 59 -41.83 56.10 -32.24
N VAL A 60 -41.74 56.07 -30.92
CA VAL A 60 -42.65 56.81 -30.06
C VAL A 60 -42.09 58.22 -29.97
N THR A 61 -42.76 59.17 -30.62
CA THR A 61 -42.50 60.61 -30.47
C THR A 61 -42.76 61.03 -29.04
N LEU A 62 -41.74 60.93 -28.19
CA LEU A 62 -41.70 61.57 -26.88
C LEU A 62 -41.03 62.95 -27.02
N PRO A 63 -41.53 64.00 -26.33
CA PRO A 63 -40.94 65.32 -26.40
C PRO A 63 -39.49 65.27 -25.87
N ALA A 64 -38.63 66.04 -26.52
CA ALA A 64 -37.24 66.16 -26.18
C ALA A 64 -37.04 66.83 -24.82
N ASP A 65 -37.05 66.05 -23.74
CA ASP A 65 -36.14 66.28 -22.62
C ASP A 65 -36.15 65.10 -21.65
N THR A 66 -34.98 64.49 -21.46
CA THR A 66 -34.50 63.69 -20.30
C THR A 66 -33.52 62.61 -20.74
N LYS A 67 -32.33 63.01 -21.20
CA LYS A 67 -31.15 62.11 -21.15
C LYS A 67 -30.68 61.97 -19.69
N LYS A 68 -31.47 61.31 -18.85
CA LYS A 68 -30.90 60.62 -17.68
C LYS A 68 -30.64 59.20 -18.11
N LEU A 69 -29.36 58.79 -18.16
CA LEU A 69 -29.02 57.37 -18.19
C LEU A 69 -29.63 56.72 -16.94
N GLN A 70 -30.83 56.17 -17.08
CA GLN A 70 -31.46 55.42 -16.01
C GLN A 70 -30.57 54.20 -15.76
N LYS A 71 -30.12 54.02 -14.51
CA LYS A 71 -29.27 52.89 -14.10
C LYS A 71 -29.91 51.52 -14.42
N GLY A 72 -31.23 51.48 -14.64
CA GLY A 72 -31.99 50.29 -15.07
C GLY A 72 -31.73 49.81 -16.51
N THR A 73 -31.13 50.62 -17.39
CA THR A 73 -30.80 50.18 -18.75
C THR A 73 -29.74 49.06 -18.75
N PHE A 74 -28.87 49.02 -17.74
CA PHE A 74 -27.88 47.95 -17.58
C PHE A 74 -28.51 46.61 -17.16
N LEU A 75 -29.67 46.64 -16.50
CA LEU A 75 -30.39 45.43 -16.08
C LEU A 75 -30.87 44.58 -17.26
N ARG A 76 -30.99 45.18 -18.45
CA ARG A 76 -31.33 44.49 -19.70
C ARG A 76 -30.27 43.47 -20.14
N PHE A 77 -29.02 43.67 -19.76
CA PHE A 77 -27.92 42.75 -20.11
C PHE A 77 -27.77 41.59 -19.12
N VAL A 78 -28.47 41.64 -17.97
CA VAL A 78 -28.34 40.63 -16.92
C VAL A 78 -28.70 39.22 -17.42
N PRO A 79 -29.80 38.99 -18.16
CA PRO A 79 -30.10 37.66 -18.70
C PRO A 79 -29.04 37.19 -19.71
N ASP A 80 -28.55 38.09 -20.56
CA ASP A 80 -27.55 37.73 -21.57
C ASP A 80 -26.20 37.36 -20.91
N VAL A 81 -25.78 38.07 -19.86
CA VAL A 81 -24.57 37.76 -19.08
C VAL A 81 -24.71 36.44 -18.33
N ILE A 82 -25.88 36.14 -17.75
CA ILE A 82 -26.12 34.86 -17.07
C ILE A 82 -26.03 33.70 -18.06
N LEU A 83 -26.57 33.85 -19.27
CA LEU A 83 -26.45 32.82 -20.32
C LEU A 83 -24.99 32.55 -20.70
N LEU A 84 -24.15 33.59 -20.77
CA LEU A 84 -22.73 33.44 -21.01
C LEU A 84 -22.04 32.65 -19.88
N MET A 85 -22.39 32.93 -18.62
CA MET A 85 -21.86 32.16 -17.48
C MET A 85 -22.26 30.68 -17.54
N VAL A 86 -23.50 30.38 -17.93
CA VAL A 86 -23.96 29.00 -18.14
C VAL A 86 -23.09 28.29 -19.17
N LEU A 87 -22.85 28.93 -20.32
CA LEU A 87 -22.01 28.35 -21.37
C LEU A 87 -20.59 28.07 -20.88
N TRP A 88 -19.99 29.00 -20.13
CA TRP A 88 -18.66 28.81 -19.56
C TRP A 88 -18.60 27.66 -18.54
N LEU A 89 -19.60 27.54 -17.67
CA LEU A 89 -19.68 26.44 -16.70
C LEU A 89 -19.88 25.08 -17.36
N VAL A 90 -20.65 25.01 -18.45
CA VAL A 90 -20.80 23.78 -19.25
C VAL A 90 -19.46 23.40 -19.90
N MET A 91 -18.72 24.36 -20.47
CA MET A 91 -17.40 24.09 -21.04
C MET A 91 -16.41 23.60 -19.98
N LEU A 92 -16.42 24.19 -18.78
CA LEU A 92 -15.62 23.73 -17.63
C LEU A 92 -16.00 22.30 -17.22
N ALA A 93 -17.29 21.96 -17.19
CA ALA A 93 -17.72 20.60 -16.90
C ALA A 93 -17.27 19.60 -17.99
N LEU A 94 -17.37 19.96 -19.27
CA LEU A 94 -16.94 19.12 -20.39
C LEU A 94 -15.41 18.93 -20.45
N ALA A 95 -14.64 19.91 -20.00
CA ALA A 95 -13.20 19.80 -19.84
C ALA A 95 -12.78 18.75 -18.79
N ARG A 96 -13.75 18.27 -17.99
CA ARG A 96 -13.63 17.20 -17.00
C ARG A 96 -12.45 17.45 -16.04
N PRO A 97 -12.57 18.42 -15.13
CA PRO A 97 -11.53 18.69 -14.13
C PRO A 97 -11.41 17.51 -13.17
N GLN A 98 -10.18 17.05 -12.98
CA GLN A 98 -9.85 15.93 -12.09
C GLN A 98 -8.81 16.35 -11.07
N LYS A 99 -8.96 15.91 -9.82
CA LYS A 99 -7.86 15.96 -8.85
C LYS A 99 -7.29 14.56 -8.71
N VAL A 100 -5.98 14.45 -8.91
CA VAL A 100 -5.23 13.24 -8.59
C VAL A 100 -4.80 13.39 -7.15
N ASN A 101 -5.45 12.65 -6.24
CA ASN A 101 -4.93 12.58 -4.86
C ASN A 101 -3.56 11.93 -4.91
N GLU A 102 -2.57 12.50 -4.21
CA GLU A 102 -1.24 11.94 -4.10
C GLU A 102 -1.29 10.46 -3.70
N LYS A 103 -0.36 9.70 -4.28
CA LYS A 103 -0.11 8.27 -4.12
C LYS A 103 -0.65 7.74 -2.79
N VAL A 104 -1.85 7.16 -2.81
CA VAL A 104 -2.30 6.36 -1.67
C VAL A 104 -1.47 5.09 -1.73
N GLN A 105 -0.36 5.07 -1.00
CA GLN A 105 0.41 3.86 -0.77
C GLN A 105 -0.51 2.90 -0.01
N ARG A 106 -1.20 2.01 -0.73
CA ARG A 106 -1.84 0.85 -0.12
C ARG A 106 -0.76 -0.20 0.04
N TYR A 107 -0.37 -0.45 1.29
CA TYR A 107 0.31 -1.67 1.70
C TYR A 107 -0.66 -2.82 1.38
N SER A 108 -0.56 -3.43 0.20
CA SER A 108 -1.56 -4.41 -0.28
C SER A 108 -1.03 -5.84 -0.31
N GLU A 109 0.26 -6.04 -0.13
CA GLU A 109 0.87 -7.37 -0.26
C GLU A 109 1.69 -7.65 1.00
N GLY A 110 1.10 -8.42 1.91
CA GLY A 110 1.84 -9.07 2.98
C GLY A 110 2.86 -10.04 2.39
N ILE A 111 3.96 -10.24 3.11
CA ILE A 111 5.02 -11.15 2.68
C ILE A 111 4.75 -12.56 3.19
N ASP A 112 5.21 -13.55 2.43
CA ASP A 112 5.11 -14.95 2.84
C ASP A 112 6.43 -15.40 3.47
N ILE A 113 6.36 -15.76 4.75
CA ILE A 113 7.51 -16.08 5.57
C ILE A 113 7.41 -17.55 6.01
N MET A 114 8.44 -18.34 5.71
CA MET A 114 8.60 -19.66 6.29
C MET A 114 9.71 -19.62 7.34
N ILE A 115 9.39 -19.87 8.60
CA ILE A 115 10.38 -19.97 9.66
C ILE A 115 10.81 -21.44 9.74
N ALA A 116 12.07 -21.72 9.45
CA ALA A 116 12.69 -23.02 9.64
C ALA A 116 13.45 -23.01 10.97
N LEU A 117 12.97 -23.76 11.95
CA LEU A 117 13.52 -23.82 13.30
C LEU A 117 14.28 -25.14 13.50
N ASP A 118 15.54 -25.03 13.87
CA ASP A 118 16.35 -26.17 14.30
C ASP A 118 15.95 -26.61 15.71
N VAL A 119 15.65 -27.90 15.88
CA VAL A 119 15.27 -28.54 17.15
C VAL A 119 16.21 -29.69 17.53
N SER A 120 17.40 -29.71 16.92
CA SER A 120 18.49 -30.64 17.24
C SER A 120 19.00 -30.47 18.68
N GLU A 121 19.82 -31.40 19.14
CA GLU A 121 20.32 -31.42 20.51
C GLU A 121 21.21 -30.20 20.84
N SER A 122 21.98 -29.71 19.87
CA SER A 122 22.84 -28.54 20.06
C SER A 122 22.04 -27.25 20.28
N MET A 123 20.77 -27.20 19.86
CA MET A 123 19.85 -26.11 20.18
C MET A 123 19.35 -26.13 21.64
N LEU A 124 19.65 -27.19 22.41
CA LEU A 124 19.37 -27.26 23.85
C LEU A 124 20.52 -26.72 24.71
N TYR A 125 21.63 -26.28 24.11
CA TYR A 125 22.76 -25.70 24.82
C TYR A 125 22.39 -24.39 25.54
N GLU A 126 22.98 -24.19 26.72
CA GLU A 126 22.62 -23.16 27.70
C GLU A 126 23.50 -21.90 27.58
N ASP A 127 24.07 -21.64 26.40
CA ASP A 127 24.78 -20.38 26.09
C ASP A 127 23.83 -19.19 25.86
N TYR A 128 22.53 -19.47 25.73
CA TYR A 128 21.44 -18.50 25.86
C TYR A 128 20.60 -18.86 27.06
N ASN A 129 19.96 -17.85 27.67
CA ASN A 129 19.03 -18.11 28.76
C ASN A 129 17.59 -18.28 28.20
N PRO A 130 16.90 -19.40 28.44
CA PRO A 130 17.37 -20.62 29.12
C PRO A 130 18.14 -21.61 28.22
N ASN A 131 17.91 -21.61 26.91
CA ASN A 131 18.73 -22.29 25.90
C ASN A 131 18.48 -21.67 24.51
N ARG A 132 19.27 -22.05 23.50
CA ARG A 132 19.16 -21.51 22.12
C ARG A 132 17.76 -21.67 21.52
N LEU A 133 17.16 -22.85 21.65
CA LEU A 133 15.81 -23.14 21.14
C LEU A 133 14.75 -22.24 21.78
N GLN A 134 14.76 -22.12 23.11
CA GLN A 134 13.82 -21.29 23.84
C GLN A 134 14.00 -19.81 23.52
N ALA A 135 15.25 -19.35 23.33
CA ALA A 135 15.53 -18.01 22.84
C ALA A 135 14.95 -17.80 21.42
N ALA A 136 15.16 -18.74 20.50
CA ALA A 136 14.61 -18.70 19.15
C ALA A 136 13.06 -18.68 19.15
N LEU A 137 12.41 -19.52 19.97
CA LEU A 137 10.96 -19.57 20.12
C LEU A 137 10.39 -18.27 20.69
N GLN A 138 11.02 -17.72 21.72
CA GLN A 138 10.61 -16.45 22.32
C GLN A 138 10.67 -15.32 21.30
N VAL A 139 11.75 -15.27 20.50
CA VAL A 139 11.91 -14.22 19.49
C VAL A 139 10.97 -14.43 18.31
N ALA A 140 10.77 -15.66 17.85
CA ALA A 140 9.78 -15.97 16.82
C ALA A 140 8.37 -15.55 17.27
N LYS A 141 8.02 -15.81 18.54
CA LYS A 141 6.75 -15.37 19.14
C LYS A 141 6.61 -13.85 19.16
N ASN A 142 7.63 -13.13 19.62
CA ASN A 142 7.62 -11.66 19.61
C ASN A 142 7.53 -11.10 18.20
N PHE A 143 8.26 -11.71 17.26
CA PHE A 143 8.24 -11.36 15.86
C PHE A 143 6.83 -11.48 15.28
N ILE A 144 6.12 -12.60 15.52
CA ILE A 144 4.75 -12.83 15.08
C ILE A 144 3.78 -11.84 15.72
N LYS A 145 3.93 -11.53 17.02
CA LYS A 145 3.08 -10.55 17.74
C LYS A 145 3.23 -9.12 17.24
N SER A 146 4.41 -8.75 16.77
CA SER A 146 4.69 -7.39 16.29
C SER A 146 4.02 -7.06 14.94
N ARG A 147 3.31 -8.02 14.33
CA ARG A 147 2.77 -7.92 12.97
C ARG A 147 1.37 -7.35 12.92
N LEU A 148 1.18 -6.47 11.93
CA LEU A 148 -0.12 -5.98 11.49
C LEU A 148 -0.73 -7.01 10.53
N TYR A 149 -1.22 -8.15 11.02
CA TYR A 149 -2.13 -9.16 10.42
C TYR A 149 -2.18 -9.43 8.89
N GLU A 150 -1.17 -9.04 8.10
CA GLU A 150 -1.17 -9.11 6.64
C GLU A 150 -0.19 -10.14 6.10
N ASP A 151 0.88 -10.43 6.85
CA ASP A 151 1.89 -11.41 6.47
C ASP A 151 1.35 -12.83 6.68
N ARG A 152 1.76 -13.77 5.82
CA ARG A 152 1.48 -15.20 6.02
C ARG A 152 2.72 -15.86 6.54
N ILE A 153 2.57 -16.56 7.66
CA ILE A 153 3.71 -17.19 8.33
C ILE A 153 3.45 -18.69 8.40
N GLY A 154 4.46 -19.47 8.04
CA GLY A 154 4.51 -20.91 8.24
C GLY A 154 5.70 -21.28 9.11
N ILE A 155 5.62 -22.47 9.71
CA ILE A 155 6.67 -23.00 10.59
C ILE A 155 7.04 -24.40 10.12
N VAL A 156 8.33 -24.58 9.86
CA VAL A 156 8.99 -25.86 9.63
C VAL A 156 9.93 -26.08 10.79
N VAL A 157 9.94 -27.29 11.33
CA VAL A 157 10.90 -27.71 12.34
C VAL A 157 11.76 -28.82 11.77
N PHE A 158 13.03 -28.84 12.15
CA PHE A 158 13.96 -29.85 11.66
C PHE A 158 15.03 -30.23 12.68
N SER A 159 15.44 -31.49 12.61
CA SER A 159 16.68 -32.02 13.19
C SER A 159 17.21 -33.04 12.18
N GLY A 160 17.31 -34.34 12.48
CA GLY A 160 17.72 -35.35 11.49
C GLY A 160 16.71 -35.55 10.34
N GLU A 161 15.49 -35.05 10.50
CA GLU A 161 14.47 -34.95 9.47
C GLU A 161 13.77 -33.58 9.56
N ALA A 162 13.13 -33.14 8.48
CA ALA A 162 12.40 -31.88 8.43
C ALA A 162 10.91 -32.10 8.10
N PHE A 163 10.03 -31.40 8.82
CA PHE A 163 8.59 -31.46 8.57
C PHE A 163 7.90 -30.11 8.82
N THR A 164 6.78 -29.91 8.12
CA THR A 164 5.95 -28.71 8.27
C THR A 164 5.06 -28.86 9.50
N LEU A 165 5.23 -27.98 10.48
CA LEU A 165 4.37 -27.93 11.67
C LEU A 165 3.11 -27.11 11.37
N ILE A 166 3.29 -25.93 10.76
CA ILE A 166 2.19 -25.05 10.34
C ILE A 166 2.40 -24.63 8.89
N PRO A 167 1.43 -24.87 8.00
CA PRO A 167 1.45 -24.30 6.65
C PRO A 167 1.23 -22.78 6.71
N LEU A 168 1.57 -22.07 5.63
CA LEU A 168 1.39 -20.62 5.53
C LEU A 168 -0.04 -20.19 5.92
N THR A 169 -0.15 -19.41 7.00
CA THR A 169 -1.43 -18.95 7.54
C THR A 169 -1.35 -17.50 8.01
N THR A 170 -2.50 -16.83 8.08
CA THR A 170 -2.69 -15.54 8.75
C THR A 170 -3.30 -15.72 10.14
N ASP A 171 -3.39 -16.94 10.65
CA ASP A 171 -3.87 -17.24 12.00
C ASP A 171 -2.71 -17.09 13.01
N TYR A 172 -2.54 -15.87 13.49
CA TYR A 172 -1.48 -15.51 14.45
C TYR A 172 -1.71 -16.14 15.83
N GLU A 173 -2.96 -16.40 16.21
CA GLU A 173 -3.29 -17.05 17.48
C GLU A 173 -2.87 -18.53 17.44
N LEU A 174 -3.14 -19.22 16.34
CA LEU A 174 -2.65 -20.58 16.12
C LEU A 174 -1.12 -20.63 16.17
N LEU A 175 -0.45 -19.73 15.44
CA LEU A 175 1.01 -19.64 15.43
C LEU A 175 1.59 -19.43 16.85
N GLU A 176 1.02 -18.53 17.63
CA GLU A 176 1.46 -18.27 19.01
C GLU A 176 1.28 -19.49 19.92
N ASN A 177 0.12 -20.16 19.83
CA ASN A 177 -0.21 -21.31 20.67
C ASN A 177 0.75 -22.47 20.39
N ILE A 178 0.98 -22.79 19.13
CA ILE A 178 1.85 -23.89 18.70
C ILE A 178 3.31 -23.62 19.10
N LEU A 179 3.82 -22.40 18.87
CA LEU A 179 5.16 -22.00 19.32
C LEU A 179 5.34 -22.12 20.84
N SER A 180 4.28 -21.94 21.61
CA SER A 180 4.34 -21.95 23.07
C SER A 180 4.16 -23.35 23.67
N GLN A 181 3.45 -24.25 22.99
CA GLN A 181 2.99 -25.52 23.58
C GLN A 181 3.51 -26.77 22.86
N GLU A 182 3.80 -26.66 21.56
CA GLU A 182 4.07 -27.81 20.70
C GLU A 182 5.48 -27.85 20.14
N ILE A 183 6.41 -26.95 20.53
CA ILE A 183 7.82 -27.04 20.10
C ILE A 183 8.72 -27.29 21.30
N GLN A 184 9.37 -28.45 21.29
CA GLN A 184 10.32 -28.91 22.30
C GLN A 184 11.52 -29.52 21.59
N GLY A 185 12.68 -29.54 22.24
CA GLY A 185 13.84 -30.25 21.68
C GLY A 185 13.57 -31.74 21.59
N LYS A 186 14.24 -32.43 20.65
CA LYS A 186 14.06 -33.87 20.40
C LYS A 186 12.64 -34.26 19.98
N MET A 187 11.99 -33.40 19.21
CA MET A 187 10.67 -33.70 18.63
C MET A 187 10.68 -34.76 17.54
N THR A 188 11.85 -35.04 16.98
CA THR A 188 12.03 -36.21 16.12
C THR A 188 12.92 -37.22 16.82
N ASN A 189 12.73 -38.48 16.45
CA ASN A 189 13.64 -39.55 16.82
C ASN A 189 14.92 -39.55 15.96
N ALA A 190 15.02 -38.64 14.98
CA ALA A 190 16.14 -38.54 14.07
C ALA A 190 17.17 -37.55 14.61
N GLU A 191 18.32 -38.10 15.00
CA GLU A 191 19.48 -37.32 15.45
C GLU A 191 20.18 -36.64 14.25
N GLY A 192 20.87 -35.55 14.55
CA GLY A 192 21.58 -34.73 13.56
C GLY A 192 20.79 -33.51 13.08
N THR A 193 21.29 -32.88 12.02
CA THR A 193 20.78 -31.63 11.46
C THR A 193 20.68 -31.73 9.94
N ALA A 194 19.46 -31.86 9.43
CA ALA A 194 19.09 -32.04 8.02
C ALA A 194 18.73 -30.71 7.37
N LEU A 195 19.71 -29.80 7.32
CA LEU A 195 19.51 -28.41 6.91
C LEU A 195 19.02 -28.29 5.46
N GLY A 196 19.55 -29.09 4.54
CA GLY A 196 19.13 -29.10 3.14
C GLY A 196 17.70 -29.61 2.95
N ASP A 197 17.29 -30.64 3.69
CA ASP A 197 15.92 -31.16 3.65
C ASP A 197 14.94 -30.12 4.21
N ALA A 198 15.31 -29.40 5.27
CA ALA A 198 14.51 -28.30 5.82
C ALA A 198 14.28 -27.19 4.80
N LEU A 199 15.34 -26.75 4.11
CA LEU A 199 15.22 -25.76 3.04
C LEU A 199 14.35 -26.25 1.88
N ALA A 200 14.45 -27.53 1.51
CA ALA A 200 13.61 -28.11 0.48
C ALA A 200 12.13 -28.15 0.88
N VAL A 201 11.82 -28.51 2.13
CA VAL A 201 10.45 -28.47 2.67
C VAL A 201 9.90 -27.04 2.66
N CYS A 202 10.68 -26.06 3.14
CA CYS A 202 10.30 -24.65 3.11
C CYS A 202 10.01 -24.16 1.70
N THR A 203 10.93 -24.47 0.77
CA THR A 203 10.80 -24.12 -0.65
C THR A 203 9.51 -24.70 -1.23
N ASN A 204 9.24 -25.99 -0.99
CA ASN A 204 8.03 -26.65 -1.47
C ASN A 204 6.73 -26.03 -0.93
N ARG A 205 6.74 -25.55 0.33
CA ARG A 205 5.58 -24.85 0.90
C ARG A 205 5.37 -23.46 0.30
N LEU A 206 6.45 -22.75 0.00
CA LEU A 206 6.41 -21.43 -0.61
C LEU A 206 6.10 -21.47 -2.12
N LEU A 207 6.38 -22.58 -2.82
CA LEU A 207 6.01 -22.78 -4.23
C LEU A 207 4.53 -22.56 -4.50
N GLN A 208 3.66 -22.96 -3.56
CA GLN A 208 2.22 -22.83 -3.70
C GLN A 208 1.72 -21.40 -3.45
N SER A 209 2.60 -20.50 -2.99
CA SER A 209 2.25 -19.13 -2.73
C SER A 209 2.22 -18.28 -4.00
N LYS A 210 1.22 -17.39 -4.06
CA LYS A 210 1.10 -16.34 -5.09
C LYS A 210 1.71 -15.01 -4.64
N SER A 211 2.33 -14.93 -3.46
CA SER A 211 2.94 -13.70 -2.98
C SER A 211 4.17 -13.34 -3.81
N LYS A 212 4.38 -12.03 -4.04
CA LYS A 212 5.55 -11.52 -4.76
C LYS A 212 6.84 -11.64 -3.96
N SER A 213 6.76 -11.54 -2.63
CA SER A 213 7.91 -11.77 -1.74
C SER A 213 7.69 -13.04 -0.92
N LYS A 214 8.64 -13.96 -1.09
CA LYS A 214 8.69 -15.27 -0.45
C LYS A 214 10.04 -15.42 0.22
N VAL A 215 10.04 -15.63 1.52
CA VAL A 215 11.27 -15.68 2.30
C VAL A 215 11.29 -16.86 3.26
N VAL A 216 12.47 -17.45 3.43
CA VAL A 216 12.74 -18.43 4.47
C VAL A 216 13.64 -17.77 5.51
N ILE A 217 13.24 -17.82 6.77
CA ILE A 217 14.06 -17.44 7.91
C ILE A 217 14.56 -18.75 8.52
N LEU A 218 15.85 -19.05 8.36
CA LEU A 218 16.46 -20.28 8.83
C LEU A 218 17.19 -20.00 10.14
N ILE A 219 16.70 -20.56 11.25
CA ILE A 219 17.29 -20.39 12.58
C ILE A 219 17.93 -21.71 13.01
N SER A 220 19.25 -21.74 13.11
CA SER A 220 20.06 -22.92 13.44
C SER A 220 21.39 -22.48 14.04
N ASP A 221 22.18 -23.39 14.58
CA ASP A 221 23.59 -23.14 14.89
C ASP A 221 24.53 -23.42 13.70
N GLY A 222 23.98 -23.85 12.56
CA GLY A 222 24.68 -23.99 11.29
C GLY A 222 25.25 -25.38 11.05
N ASP A 223 25.10 -26.33 11.97
CA ASP A 223 25.53 -27.70 11.72
C ASP A 223 24.68 -28.35 10.61
N SER A 224 25.29 -29.23 9.82
CA SER A 224 24.61 -29.98 8.77
C SER A 224 25.33 -31.30 8.53
N ASN A 225 24.92 -32.33 9.25
CA ASN A 225 25.59 -33.63 9.28
C ASN A 225 24.75 -34.78 8.69
N THR A 226 23.48 -34.53 8.34
CA THR A 226 22.56 -35.53 7.80
C THR A 226 21.60 -34.91 6.78
N GLY A 227 20.67 -35.71 6.26
CA GLY A 227 19.69 -35.31 5.25
C GLY A 227 19.96 -35.90 3.87
N LYS A 228 18.91 -35.90 3.03
CA LYS A 228 18.97 -36.46 1.66
C LYS A 228 19.44 -35.46 0.64
N ILE A 229 19.18 -34.18 0.87
CA ILE A 229 19.50 -33.07 -0.02
C ILE A 229 20.63 -32.25 0.59
N ALA A 230 21.65 -31.94 -0.21
CA ALA A 230 22.74 -31.08 0.24
C ALA A 230 22.25 -29.63 0.45
N PRO A 231 22.70 -28.91 1.50
CA PRO A 231 22.27 -27.54 1.78
C PRO A 231 22.39 -26.57 0.61
N LEU A 232 23.51 -26.62 -0.12
CA LEU A 232 23.76 -25.73 -1.25
C LEU A 232 22.88 -26.07 -2.46
N GLU A 233 22.54 -27.34 -2.66
CA GLU A 233 21.61 -27.75 -3.71
C GLU A 233 20.19 -27.25 -3.39
N ALA A 234 19.76 -27.38 -2.14
CA ALA A 234 18.47 -26.84 -1.69
C ALA A 234 18.41 -25.31 -1.85
N ALA A 235 19.51 -24.60 -1.55
CA ALA A 235 19.61 -23.16 -1.77
C ALA A 235 19.50 -22.77 -3.26
N GLN A 236 20.09 -23.55 -4.16
CA GLN A 236 19.94 -23.34 -5.61
C GLN A 236 18.50 -23.55 -6.09
N ILE A 237 17.78 -24.52 -5.51
CA ILE A 237 16.36 -24.73 -5.80
C ILE A 237 15.55 -23.52 -5.31
N ALA A 238 15.79 -23.05 -4.08
CA ALA A 238 15.13 -21.86 -3.54
C ALA A 238 15.39 -20.61 -4.41
N GLN A 239 16.62 -20.40 -4.86
CA GLN A 239 16.98 -19.29 -5.76
C GLN A 239 16.17 -19.32 -7.07
N LYS A 240 16.06 -20.49 -7.71
CA LYS A 240 15.31 -20.64 -8.98
C LYS A 240 13.84 -20.25 -8.82
N GLU A 241 13.28 -20.49 -7.64
CA GLU A 241 11.89 -20.18 -7.28
C GLU A 241 11.71 -18.75 -6.72
N GLN A 242 12.77 -17.93 -6.79
CA GLN A 242 12.83 -16.56 -6.29
C GLN A 242 12.50 -16.46 -4.80
N ILE A 243 12.98 -17.44 -4.02
CA ILE A 243 12.82 -17.48 -2.58
C ILE A 243 14.16 -17.07 -1.95
N LYS A 244 14.13 -15.99 -1.17
CA LYS A 244 15.31 -15.55 -0.42
C LYS A 244 15.41 -16.31 0.88
N VAL A 245 16.61 -16.72 1.27
CA VAL A 245 16.86 -17.40 2.54
C VAL A 245 17.70 -16.46 3.42
N TYR A 246 17.25 -16.26 4.65
CA TYR A 246 17.93 -15.50 5.69
C TYR A 246 18.37 -16.46 6.80
N PRO A 247 19.60 -16.98 6.73
CA PRO A 247 20.17 -17.83 7.76
C PRO A 247 20.59 -16.99 8.96
N ILE A 248 20.15 -17.39 10.14
CA ILE A 248 20.44 -16.74 11.40
C ILE A 248 21.07 -17.75 12.34
N ILE A 249 22.32 -17.50 12.74
CA ILE A 249 23.01 -18.32 13.73
C ILE A 249 22.67 -17.85 15.14
N THR A 250 22.11 -18.76 15.95
CA THR A 250 21.80 -18.57 17.37
C THR A 250 22.77 -19.35 18.24
N ALA A 251 24.02 -18.91 18.27
CA ALA A 251 25.08 -19.56 19.04
C ALA A 251 26.18 -18.56 19.45
N SER A 252 26.67 -18.69 20.68
CA SER A 252 27.77 -17.89 21.24
C SER A 252 29.09 -18.11 20.48
N TYR A 253 30.05 -17.19 20.60
CA TYR A 253 31.41 -17.32 20.05
C TYR A 253 32.32 -18.23 20.89
N ALA A 254 31.85 -18.68 22.05
CA ALA A 254 32.62 -19.57 22.89
C ALA A 254 32.90 -20.89 22.17
N GLU A 255 34.14 -21.37 22.20
CA GLU A 255 34.54 -22.67 21.65
C GLU A 255 33.84 -23.84 22.36
N GLN A 256 33.45 -23.63 23.63
CA GLN A 256 32.68 -24.58 24.41
C GLN A 256 31.49 -23.91 25.09
N VAL A 257 30.39 -24.64 25.15
CA VAL A 257 29.12 -24.17 25.72
C VAL A 257 28.57 -25.14 26.76
N PRO A 258 27.91 -24.65 27.82
CA PRO A 258 27.36 -25.49 28.85
C PRO A 258 26.13 -26.26 28.36
N PHE A 259 26.03 -27.53 28.73
CA PHE A 259 24.83 -28.34 28.54
C PHE A 259 24.70 -29.36 29.67
N GLY A 260 23.64 -29.24 30.47
CA GLY A 260 23.42 -30.12 31.60
C GLY A 260 24.49 -30.01 32.70
N LYS A 261 24.40 -30.90 33.69
CA LYS A 261 25.30 -30.93 34.85
C LYS A 261 25.87 -32.34 35.04
N ASP A 262 27.13 -32.43 35.43
CA ASP A 262 27.75 -33.68 35.82
C ASP A 262 27.19 -34.22 37.15
N ALA A 263 27.63 -35.42 37.55
CA ALA A 263 27.24 -36.04 38.82
C ALA A 263 27.63 -35.21 40.07
N LEU A 264 28.52 -34.23 39.91
CA LEU A 264 28.98 -33.31 40.95
C LEU A 264 28.26 -31.94 40.89
N GLY A 265 27.29 -31.77 39.98
CA GLY A 265 26.51 -30.55 39.80
C GLY A 265 27.21 -29.43 39.02
N LYS A 266 28.37 -29.70 38.41
CA LYS A 266 29.09 -28.72 37.57
C LYS A 266 28.58 -28.77 36.13
N PRO A 267 28.46 -27.62 35.44
CA PRO A 267 28.04 -27.60 34.04
C PRO A 267 29.04 -28.38 33.18
N GLN A 268 28.54 -29.29 32.34
CA GLN A 268 29.36 -29.98 31.35
C GLN A 268 29.53 -29.08 30.13
N MET A 269 30.77 -28.99 29.65
CA MET A 269 31.13 -28.16 28.50
C MET A 269 31.22 -29.02 27.25
N TYR A 270 30.48 -28.64 26.20
CA TYR A 270 30.46 -29.31 24.91
C TYR A 270 31.10 -28.41 23.85
N GLU A 271 31.73 -29.01 22.84
CA GLU A 271 32.31 -28.27 21.73
C GLU A 271 31.21 -27.58 20.92
N ASN A 272 31.41 -26.30 20.62
CA ASN A 272 30.47 -25.49 19.87
C ASN A 272 30.83 -25.51 18.38
N ALA A 273 30.47 -26.59 17.70
CA ALA A 273 30.67 -26.72 16.26
C ALA A 273 29.65 -25.83 15.52
N ILE A 274 30.13 -24.73 14.93
CA ILE A 274 29.32 -23.79 14.14
C ILE A 274 29.89 -23.73 12.73
N ASP A 275 29.07 -24.08 11.73
CA ASP A 275 29.44 -23.88 10.32
C ASP A 275 28.81 -22.60 9.76
N GLU A 276 29.52 -21.48 9.93
CA GLU A 276 29.10 -20.22 9.31
C GLU A 276 29.25 -20.22 7.79
N GLN A 277 30.15 -21.03 7.25
CA GLN A 277 30.51 -20.94 5.83
C GLN A 277 29.35 -21.40 4.97
N ILE A 278 28.73 -22.54 5.32
CA ILE A 278 27.55 -23.05 4.63
C ILE A 278 26.39 -22.05 4.71
N MET A 279 26.14 -21.49 5.90
CA MET A 279 25.06 -20.51 6.11
C MET A 279 25.27 -19.25 5.26
N ARG A 280 26.48 -18.72 5.20
CA ARG A 280 26.81 -17.57 4.34
C ARG A 280 26.64 -17.87 2.86
N GLN A 281 27.03 -19.07 2.42
CA GLN A 281 26.85 -19.50 1.03
C GLN A 281 25.37 -19.62 0.65
N ILE A 282 24.53 -20.17 1.54
CA ILE A 282 23.08 -20.26 1.32
C ILE A 282 22.46 -18.86 1.13
N ALA A 283 22.81 -17.91 2.02
CA ALA A 283 22.35 -16.53 1.90
C ALA A 283 22.78 -15.90 0.57
N GLN A 284 24.05 -16.08 0.18
CA GLN A 284 24.59 -15.54 -1.08
C GLN A 284 23.90 -16.12 -2.32
N ILE A 285 23.69 -17.44 -2.36
CA ILE A 285 23.02 -18.11 -3.49
C ILE A 285 21.60 -17.58 -3.65
N THR A 286 20.88 -17.41 -2.54
CA THR A 286 19.45 -17.05 -2.53
C THR A 286 19.20 -15.54 -2.49
N GLN A 287 20.25 -14.72 -2.57
CA GLN A 287 20.18 -13.26 -2.47
C GLN A 287 19.56 -12.74 -1.16
N GLY A 288 19.66 -13.54 -0.09
CA GLY A 288 19.34 -13.09 1.26
C GLY A 288 20.57 -12.53 1.96
N GLU A 289 20.47 -12.40 3.28
CA GLU A 289 21.58 -11.98 4.14
C GLU A 289 21.77 -12.95 5.29
N PHE A 290 23.03 -13.21 5.60
CA PHE A 290 23.42 -13.99 6.77
C PHE A 290 23.47 -13.08 8.00
N TYR A 291 22.89 -13.55 9.09
CA TYR A 291 22.95 -12.89 10.37
C TYR A 291 23.47 -13.83 11.46
N ARG A 292 24.11 -13.23 12.45
CA ARG A 292 24.48 -13.90 13.69
C ARG A 292 23.88 -13.11 14.83
N ALA A 293 23.12 -13.78 15.69
CA ALA A 293 22.33 -13.13 16.70
C ALA A 293 22.80 -13.56 18.09
N GLU A 294 23.75 -12.85 18.69
CA GLU A 294 24.39 -13.16 19.99
C GLU A 294 23.44 -13.06 21.20
N SER A 295 22.26 -12.49 21.01
CA SER A 295 21.27 -12.29 22.07
C SER A 295 19.85 -12.33 21.51
N VAL A 296 18.88 -12.55 22.40
CA VAL A 296 17.44 -12.46 22.11
C VAL A 296 17.11 -11.13 21.43
N GLN A 297 17.69 -10.02 21.92
CA GLN A 297 17.46 -8.69 21.38
C GLN A 297 18.07 -8.52 19.98
N SER A 298 19.25 -9.08 19.74
CA SER A 298 19.89 -9.06 18.43
C SER A 298 19.10 -9.88 17.40
N LEU A 299 18.57 -11.03 17.81
CA LEU A 299 17.71 -11.87 16.98
C LEU A 299 16.42 -11.14 16.61
N GLU A 300 15.78 -10.50 17.58
CA GLU A 300 14.53 -9.75 17.38
C GLU A 300 14.74 -8.57 16.42
N LYS A 301 15.83 -7.82 16.61
CA LYS A 301 16.22 -6.74 15.71
C LYS A 301 16.44 -7.24 14.28
N THR A 302 17.16 -8.35 14.12
CA THR A 302 17.45 -8.97 12.83
C THR A 302 16.18 -9.36 12.08
N LEU A 303 15.24 -10.04 12.75
CA LEU A 303 13.97 -10.43 12.12
C LEU A 303 13.16 -9.21 11.67
N ASN A 304 13.15 -8.15 12.47
CA ASN A 304 12.47 -6.91 12.11
C ASN A 304 13.12 -6.20 10.91
N GLU A 305 14.46 -6.18 10.83
CA GLU A 305 15.21 -5.63 9.70
C GLU A 305 14.93 -6.40 8.40
N ILE A 306 15.01 -7.74 8.44
CA ILE A 306 14.70 -8.62 7.29
C ILE A 306 13.33 -8.26 6.74
N SER A 307 12.33 -8.18 7.61
CA SER A 307 10.99 -7.92 7.12
C SER A 307 10.78 -6.48 6.64
N ALA A 308 11.37 -5.47 7.28
CA ALA A 308 11.22 -4.10 6.84
C ALA A 308 11.75 -3.94 5.40
N ARG A 309 12.88 -4.59 5.12
CA ARG A 309 13.48 -4.68 3.78
C ARG A 309 12.55 -5.34 2.78
N GLU A 310 12.06 -6.53 3.09
CA GLU A 310 11.19 -7.29 2.17
C GLU A 310 9.88 -6.57 1.88
N LYS A 311 9.28 -5.91 2.88
CA LYS A 311 8.08 -5.08 2.65
C LYS A 311 8.37 -3.89 1.75
N SER A 312 9.53 -3.25 1.90
CA SER A 312 9.91 -2.11 1.06
C SER A 312 10.15 -2.47 -0.40
N GLU A 313 10.66 -3.68 -0.69
CA GLU A 313 10.85 -4.15 -2.06
C GLU A 313 9.52 -4.46 -2.76
N VAL A 314 8.46 -4.74 -2.00
CA VAL A 314 7.11 -5.07 -2.51
C VAL A 314 6.24 -3.82 -2.70
N LEU A 315 6.74 -2.61 -2.42
CA LEU A 315 5.99 -1.35 -2.58
C LEU A 315 5.68 -1.06 -4.06
N GLU A 316 4.57 -1.61 -4.55
CA GLU A 316 4.00 -1.23 -5.83
C GLU A 316 3.20 0.06 -5.65
N ILE A 317 3.68 1.15 -6.26
CA ILE A 317 2.97 2.44 -6.24
C ILE A 317 1.69 2.27 -7.08
N HIS A 318 0.58 1.96 -6.44
CA HIS A 318 -0.72 2.06 -7.11
C HIS A 318 -0.98 3.54 -7.43
N TYR A 319 -1.10 3.85 -8.72
CA TYR A 319 -1.57 5.15 -9.17
C TYR A 319 -3.00 5.35 -8.66
N SER A 320 -3.19 6.43 -7.90
CA SER A 320 -4.47 6.85 -7.33
C SER A 320 -5.53 7.02 -8.43
N GLN A 321 -6.77 6.62 -8.14
CA GLN A 321 -7.89 6.90 -9.02
C GLN A 321 -8.13 8.41 -9.06
N ALA A 322 -8.09 9.00 -10.27
CA ALA A 322 -8.44 10.39 -10.47
C ALA A 322 -9.90 10.62 -10.03
N LYS A 323 -10.12 11.55 -9.10
CA LYS A 323 -11.48 11.94 -8.69
C LYS A 323 -11.97 13.04 -9.63
N ASP A 324 -13.12 12.79 -10.24
CA ASP A 324 -13.81 13.71 -11.15
C ASP A 324 -14.53 14.83 -10.38
N PHE A 325 -14.28 16.09 -10.74
CA PHE A 325 -14.93 17.28 -10.16
C PHE A 325 -15.88 18.00 -11.15
N TYR A 326 -16.11 17.44 -12.34
CA TYR A 326 -16.99 18.06 -13.36
C TYR A 326 -18.42 18.30 -12.87
N ARG A 327 -18.90 17.48 -11.94
CA ARG A 327 -20.27 17.51 -11.41
C ARG A 327 -20.59 18.85 -10.75
N ILE A 328 -19.61 19.44 -10.06
CA ILE A 328 -19.77 20.72 -9.36
C ILE A 328 -20.11 21.83 -10.36
N TYR A 329 -19.33 21.94 -11.44
CA TYR A 329 -19.55 22.94 -12.50
C TYR A 329 -20.86 22.70 -13.25
N LEU A 330 -21.25 21.43 -13.44
CA LEU A 330 -22.52 21.07 -14.08
C LEU A 330 -23.74 21.47 -13.23
N ILE A 331 -23.71 21.26 -11.91
CA ILE A 331 -24.78 21.67 -10.99
C ILE A 331 -24.95 23.20 -11.04
N TRP A 332 -23.85 23.95 -10.96
CA TRP A 332 -23.89 25.41 -11.09
C TRP A 332 -24.43 25.85 -12.45
N ALA A 333 -24.03 25.19 -13.55
CA ALA A 333 -24.57 25.49 -14.87
C ALA A 333 -26.11 25.33 -14.93
N VAL A 334 -26.66 24.27 -14.32
CA VAL A 334 -28.11 24.04 -14.24
C VAL A 334 -28.79 25.11 -13.40
N ILE A 335 -28.23 25.50 -12.26
CA ILE A 335 -28.77 26.58 -11.40
C ILE A 335 -28.83 27.91 -12.16
N PHE A 336 -27.74 28.31 -12.81
CA PHE A 336 -27.70 29.54 -13.59
C PHE A 336 -28.62 29.48 -14.81
N TRP A 337 -28.81 28.31 -15.41
CA TRP A 337 -29.74 28.13 -16.52
C TRP A 337 -31.20 28.27 -16.10
N LEU A 338 -31.57 27.71 -14.94
CA LEU A 338 -32.90 27.90 -14.35
C LEU A 338 -33.14 29.37 -13.96
N LEU A 339 -32.13 30.03 -13.39
CA LEU A 339 -32.18 31.46 -13.08
C LEU A 339 -32.38 32.31 -14.34
N TRP A 340 -31.65 31.99 -15.41
CA TRP A 340 -31.81 32.64 -16.70
C TRP A 340 -33.23 32.49 -17.25
N LEU A 341 -33.79 31.28 -17.18
CA LEU A 341 -35.14 30.98 -17.64
C LEU A 341 -36.18 31.75 -16.82
N ALA A 342 -36.02 31.81 -15.49
CA ALA A 342 -36.88 32.59 -14.61
C ALA A 342 -36.82 34.10 -14.92
N LEU A 343 -35.63 34.68 -15.13
CA LEU A 343 -35.48 36.09 -15.50
C LEU A 343 -36.04 36.40 -16.89
N LYS A 344 -36.03 35.43 -17.80
CA LYS A 344 -36.63 35.59 -19.13
C LYS A 344 -38.16 35.58 -19.06
N LEU A 345 -38.74 34.80 -18.14
CA LEU A 345 -40.18 34.70 -17.89
C LEU A 345 -40.72 35.86 -17.03
N THR A 346 -39.89 36.39 -16.13
CA THR A 346 -40.28 37.43 -15.17
C THR A 346 -39.93 38.79 -15.73
N PHE A 347 -40.94 39.54 -16.21
CA PHE A 347 -41.06 40.99 -16.47
C PHE A 347 -39.85 41.84 -16.93
N MET A 348 -38.61 41.63 -16.46
CA MET A 348 -37.38 42.34 -16.83
C MET A 348 -37.05 42.33 -18.33
N ASN A 349 -37.40 41.28 -19.08
CA ASN A 349 -37.13 41.26 -20.54
C ASN A 349 -38.23 41.95 -21.36
N ASN A 350 -39.48 42.00 -20.85
CA ASN A 350 -40.60 42.70 -21.51
C ASN A 350 -40.63 44.18 -21.15
N ALA A 351 -40.50 44.54 -19.87
CA ALA A 351 -40.61 45.92 -19.37
C ALA A 351 -39.42 46.84 -19.71
N LEU A 352 -38.33 46.30 -20.28
CA LEU A 352 -37.17 47.07 -20.75
C LEU A 352 -37.01 47.04 -22.29
N LYS A 353 -37.94 46.37 -22.98
CA LYS A 353 -37.99 46.30 -24.44
C LYS A 353 -39.15 47.10 -25.01
N ASP A 354 -40.28 47.11 -24.32
CA ASP A 354 -41.33 48.14 -24.46
C ASP A 354 -40.87 49.44 -23.78
#